data_AF-A0A969FVR1-F1
#
_entry.id   AF-A0A969FVR1-F1
#
_cell.length_a   1.000
_cell.length_b   1.000
_cell.length_c   1.000
_cell.angle_alpha   90.00
_cell.angle_beta   90.00
_cell.angle_gamma   90.00
#
_symmetry.space_group_name_H-M   'P 1'
#
loop_
_entity.id
_entity.type
_entity.pdbx_description
1 polymer ?
#
loop_
_entity_poly.entity_id
_entity_poly.type
_entity_poly.pdbx_seq_one_letter_code
_entity_poly.pdbx_strand_id
1 'polypeptide(L)' 'MSDAPNQCRRAASSIVPVVKQTPLQTLWVIYDREADVLYINFTQSHQATDSEMTDDDIIVRYQGNEVIGYTILHVSTRLG' A
#
# COMPACT_ATOMS: atom_id res chain seq x y z
N MET A 1 -1.15 -27.56 12.23
CA MET A 1 -2.38 -26.76 12.02
C MET A 1 -1.97 -25.30 11.81
N SER A 2 -2.48 -24.61 10.79
CA SER A 2 -2.03 -23.25 10.48
C SER A 2 -2.55 -22.21 11.48
N ASP A 3 -1.70 -21.30 11.95
CA ASP A 3 -2.04 -20.16 12.83
C ASP A 3 -2.70 -18.97 12.10
N ALA A 4 -3.24 -19.20 10.89
CA ALA A 4 -3.70 -18.14 9.98
C ALA A 4 -4.68 -17.12 10.62
N PRO A 5 -5.69 -17.52 11.42
CA PRO A 5 -6.58 -16.55 12.06
C PRO A 5 -5.87 -15.58 13.02
N ASN A 6 -4.90 -16.07 13.81
CA ASN A 6 -4.16 -15.21 14.72
C ASN A 6 -3.17 -14.31 13.96
N GLN A 7 -2.59 -14.80 12.87
CA GLN A 7 -1.74 -14.00 11.99
C GLN A 7 -2.50 -12.85 11.35
N CYS A 8 -3.69 -13.11 10.79
CA CYS A 8 -4.58 -12.08 10.25
C CYS A 8 -5.00 -11.06 11.32
N ARG A 9 -5.32 -11.52 12.54
CA ARG A 9 -5.66 -10.61 13.65
C ARG A 9 -4.50 -9.67 13.99
N ARG A 10 -3.28 -10.20 14.10
CA ARG A 10 -2.08 -9.38 14.39
C ARG A 10 -1.87 -8.32 13.31
N ALA A 11 -1.95 -8.71 12.04
CA ALA A 11 -1.83 -7.79 10.91
C ALA A 11 -2.93 -6.71 10.91
N ALA A 12 -4.18 -7.08 11.19
CA ALA A 12 -5.28 -6.13 11.31
C ALA A 12 -5.04 -5.14 12.46
N SER A 13 -4.56 -5.61 13.63
CA SER A 13 -4.26 -4.73 14.76
C SER A 13 -3.09 -3.78 14.48
N SER A 14 -2.05 -4.21 13.75
CA SER A 14 -0.89 -3.36 13.44
C SER A 14 -1.21 -2.23 12.47
N ILE A 15 -2.21 -2.41 11.58
CA ILE A 15 -2.57 -1.38 10.59
C ILE A 15 -3.58 -0.35 11.12
N VAL A 16 -4.35 -0.65 12.17
CA VAL A 16 -5.29 0.30 12.81
C VAL A 16 -4.66 1.66 13.14
N PRO A 17 -3.51 1.76 13.85
CA PRO A 17 -2.91 3.06 14.15
C PRO A 17 -2.47 3.82 12.90
N VAL A 18 -2.02 3.12 11.86
CA VAL A 18 -1.62 3.72 10.58
C VAL A 18 -2.83 4.37 9.90
N VAL A 19 -3.92 3.61 9.74
CA VAL A 19 -5.16 4.12 9.11
C VAL A 19 -5.75 5.29 9.90
N LYS A 20 -5.68 5.27 11.24
CA LYS A 20 -6.17 6.40 12.07
C LYS A 20 -5.35 7.69 11.92
N GLN A 21 -4.09 7.59 11.54
CA GLN A 21 -3.19 8.73 11.39
C GLN A 21 -3.15 9.27 9.96
N THR A 22 -3.55 8.46 8.98
CA THR A 22 -3.66 8.89 7.59
C THR A 22 -4.87 9.83 7.42
N PRO A 23 -4.71 10.97 6.72
CA PRO A 23 -5.85 11.86 6.43
C PRO A 23 -6.90 11.19 5.53
N LEU A 24 -6.53 10.12 4.84
CA LEU A 24 -7.35 9.34 3.92
C LEU A 24 -7.96 8.16 4.72
N GLN A 25 -9.29 8.16 4.84
CA GLN A 25 -10.04 7.21 5.69
C GLN A 25 -10.17 5.80 5.09
N THR A 26 -9.71 5.60 3.85
CA THR A 26 -9.82 4.34 3.12
C THR A 26 -8.45 3.93 2.55
N LEU A 27 -8.09 2.66 2.73
CA LEU A 27 -6.83 2.08 2.27
C LEU A 27 -7.10 0.73 1.61
N TRP A 28 -6.73 0.58 0.34
CA TRP A 28 -6.77 -0.69 -0.38
C TRP A 28 -5.35 -1.18 -0.62
N VAL A 29 -5.02 -2.34 -0.04
CA VAL A 29 -3.66 -2.90 -0.08
C VAL A 29 -3.68 -4.23 -0.81
N ILE A 30 -2.87 -4.36 -1.86
CA ILE A 30 -2.71 -5.59 -2.64
C ILE A 30 -1.23 -5.89 -2.74
N TYR A 31 -0.81 -7.03 -2.21
CA TYR A 31 0.55 -7.53 -2.40
C TYR A 31 0.57 -8.55 -3.54
N ASP A 32 1.21 -8.18 -4.64
CA ASP A 32 1.52 -9.09 -5.73
C ASP A 32 2.86 -9.77 -5.44
N ARG A 33 2.77 -11.02 -4.98
CA ARG A 33 3.95 -11.80 -4.59
C ARG A 33 4.81 -12.21 -5.79
N GLU A 34 4.22 -12.36 -6.98
CA GLU A 34 4.97 -12.77 -8.17
C GLU A 34 5.84 -11.61 -8.67
N ALA A 35 5.28 -10.40 -8.65
CA ALA A 35 6.01 -9.18 -9.01
C ALA A 35 6.90 -8.62 -7.89
N ASP A 36 6.72 -9.07 -6.63
CA ASP A 36 7.30 -8.46 -5.42
C ASP A 36 6.94 -6.97 -5.27
N VAL A 37 5.65 -6.66 -5.47
CA VAL A 37 5.11 -5.30 -5.49
C VAL A 37 3.92 -5.15 -4.56
N LEU A 38 3.89 -4.07 -3.77
CA LEU A 38 2.77 -3.68 -2.92
C LEU A 38 2.07 -2.46 -3.49
N TYR A 39 0.79 -2.61 -3.83
CA TYR A 39 -0.06 -1.51 -4.26
C TYR A 39 -0.85 -0.99 -3.06
N ILE A 40 -0.84 0.32 -2.87
CA ILE A 40 -1.66 1.04 -1.88
C ILE A 40 -2.52 2.04 -2.65
N ASN A 41 -3.84 1.95 -2.54
CA ASN A 41 -4.77 2.91 -3.16
C ASN A 41 -5.61 3.60 -2.07
N PHE A 42 -5.80 4.91 -2.22
CA PHE A 42 -6.61 5.72 -1.30
C PHE A 42 -7.98 6.08 -1.85
N THR A 43 -8.18 5.87 -3.15
CA THR A 43 -9.46 6.07 -3.83
C THR A 43 -9.89 4.77 -4.50
N GLN A 44 -11.17 4.67 -4.84
CA GLN A 44 -11.67 3.56 -5.66
C GLN A 44 -11.25 3.68 -7.14
N SER A 45 -10.80 4.87 -7.56
CA SER A 45 -10.28 5.08 -8.92
C SER A 45 -8.89 4.49 -9.02
N HIS A 46 -8.74 3.50 -9.90
CA HIS A 46 -7.44 2.90 -10.17
C HIS A 46 -6.66 3.62 -11.27
N GLN A 47 -7.20 4.69 -11.88
CA GLN A 47 -6.54 5.35 -13.01
C GLN A 47 -5.81 6.61 -12.57
N ALA A 48 -4.48 6.53 -12.59
CA ALA A 48 -3.61 7.68 -12.44
C ALA A 48 -3.57 8.48 -13.75
N THR A 49 -3.47 9.80 -13.65
CA THR A 49 -3.15 10.66 -14.80
C THR A 49 -1.66 10.92 -14.91
N ASP A 50 -0.92 10.77 -13.80
CA ASP A 50 0.51 10.98 -13.74
C ASP A 50 1.16 10.10 -12.65
N SER A 51 2.48 9.93 -12.72
CA SER A 51 3.26 9.18 -11.73
C SER A 51 4.71 9.61 -11.66
N GLU A 52 5.29 9.52 -10.47
CA GLU A 52 6.69 9.84 -10.21
C GLU A 52 7.36 8.66 -9.52
N MET A 53 8.53 8.24 -10.01
CA MET A 53 9.38 7.25 -9.35
C MET A 53 10.35 7.97 -8.42
N THR A 54 10.37 7.58 -7.14
CA THR A 54 11.32 8.10 -6.15
C THR A 54 12.60 7.27 -6.10
N ASP A 55 13.63 7.80 -5.45
CA ASP A 55 14.89 7.09 -5.19
C ASP A 55 14.73 5.88 -4.24
N ASP A 56 13.59 5.77 -3.56
CA ASP A 56 13.28 4.71 -2.59
C ASP A 56 12.47 3.56 -3.22
N ASP A 57 12.48 3.40 -4.55
CA ASP A 57 11.72 2.40 -5.30
C ASP A 57 10.19 2.45 -5.04
N ILE A 58 9.68 3.65 -4.85
CA ILE A 58 8.25 3.93 -4.66
C ILE A 58 7.77 4.77 -5.83
N ILE A 59 6.74 4.31 -6.51
CA ILE A 59 6.02 5.09 -7.52
C ILE A 59 4.85 5.79 -6.83
N VAL A 60 4.88 7.12 -6.81
CA VAL A 60 3.74 7.94 -6.38
C VAL A 60 2.78 8.07 -7.55
N ARG A 61 1.49 7.84 -7.30
CA ARG A 61 0.45 7.86 -8.33
C ARG A 61 -0.48 9.03 -8.09
N TYR A 62 -0.70 9.83 -9.13
CA TYR A 62 -1.49 11.05 -9.05
C TYR A 62 -2.71 11.03 -9.96
N GLN A 63 -3.77 11.73 -9.54
CA GLN A 63 -4.87 12.16 -10.39
C GLN A 63 -4.96 13.69 -10.31
N GLY A 64 -4.53 14.38 -11.35
CA GLY A 64 -4.24 15.81 -11.26
C GLY A 64 -3.17 16.08 -10.21
N ASN A 65 -3.50 16.87 -9.19
CA ASN A 65 -2.60 17.22 -8.08
C ASN A 65 -2.81 16.35 -6.82
N GLU A 66 -3.70 15.36 -6.87
CA GLU A 66 -4.02 14.51 -5.72
C GLU A 66 -3.25 13.19 -5.79
N VAL A 67 -2.63 12.79 -4.67
CA VAL A 67 -2.03 11.46 -4.52
C VAL A 67 -3.15 10.44 -4.35
N ILE A 68 -3.30 9.54 -5.31
CA ILE A 68 -4.32 8.49 -5.30
C ILE A 68 -3.80 7.14 -4.83
N GLY A 69 -2.47 6.97 -4.78
CA GLY A 69 -1.87 5.74 -4.30
C GLY A 69 -0.35 5.67 -4.46
N TYR A 70 0.20 4.53 -4.07
CA TYR A 70 1.60 4.18 -4.18
C TYR A 70 1.76 2.78 -4.77
N THR A 71 2.80 2.59 -5.57
CA THR A 71 3.29 1.26 -5.96
C THR A 71 4.68 1.11 -5.37
N ILE A 72 4.85 0.19 -4.44
CA ILE A 72 6.10 -0.05 -3.72
C ILE A 72 6.77 -1.28 -4.34
N LEU A 73 7.95 -1.10 -4.92
CA LEU A 73 8.71 -2.20 -5.52
C LEU A 73 9.65 -2.84 -4.49
N HIS A 74 10.13 -4.05 -4.82
CA HIS A 74 11.14 -4.80 -4.07
C HIS A 74 10.77 -5.02 -2.60
N VAL A 75 9.48 -5.30 -2.35
CA VAL A 75 8.89 -5.36 -0.99
C VAL A 75 9.63 -6.35 -0.11
N SER A 76 10.00 -7.51 -0.66
CA SER A 76 10.69 -8.58 0.06
C SER A 76 12.06 -8.18 0.64
N THR A 77 12.67 -7.11 0.11
CA THR A 77 13.99 -6.61 0.55
C THR A 77 13.90 -5.46 1.55
N ARG A 78 12.70 -4.88 1.73
CA ARG A 78 12.50 -3.78 2.68
C ARG A 78 12.49 -4.33 4.10
N LEU A 79 13.22 -3.68 4.99
CA LEU A 79 13.15 -3.96 6.43
C LEU A 79 11.84 -3.38 6.98
N GLY A 80 11.00 -4.26 7.55
CA GLY A 80 9.76 -3.89 8.22
C GLY A 80 9.94 -3.58 9.70
#